data_AF-A0AAD9QK69-F1
#
_entry.id   AF-A0AAD9QK69-F1
#
_cell.length_a   1.000
_cell.length_b   1.000
_cell.length_c   1.000
_cell.angle_alpha   90.00
_cell.angle_beta   90.00
_cell.angle_gamma   90.00
#
_symmetry.space_group_name_H-M   'P 1'
#
loop_
_entity.id
_entity.type
_entity.pdbx_description
1 polymer ?
#
loop_
_entity_poly.entity_id
_entity_poly.type
_entity_poly.pdbx_seq_one_letter_code
_entity_poly.pdbx_strand_id
1 'polypeptide(L)'
;MTSAVLNASIKGIVVIAFCAAGILKVTDNIAPEVHNELQKDFAELAKVHPLKVWFGVDVNAELNRVAIGYSQVICALLLLVGPKAVKLASTSVLLAIETMAMQGFYWLGKPAAMFAPAAIGTMVLMADLFKIRR
;
A
#
# COMPACT_ATOMS: atom_id res chain seq x y z
N MET A 1 -11.17 -11.06 26.96
CA MET A 1 -10.56 -12.08 26.06
C MET A 1 -11.05 -11.97 24.63
N THR A 2 -12.36 -11.86 24.39
CA THR A 2 -12.95 -11.74 23.04
C THR A 2 -12.42 -10.56 22.21
N SER A 3 -12.20 -9.39 22.82
CA SER A 3 -11.65 -8.21 22.13
C SER A 3 -10.19 -8.36 21.70
N ALA A 4 -9.37 -9.12 22.43
CA ALA A 4 -7.96 -9.32 22.10
C ALA A 4 -7.78 -10.24 20.89
N VAL A 5 -8.51 -11.36 20.88
CA VAL A 5 -8.51 -12.32 19.77
C VAL A 5 -9.03 -11.65 18.50
N LEU A 6 -10.15 -10.90 18.60
CA LEU A 6 -10.70 -10.17 17.46
C LEU A 6 -9.69 -9.17 16.86
N ASN A 7 -9.02 -8.38 17.70
CA ASN A 7 -8.01 -7.43 17.24
C ASN A 7 -6.80 -8.12 16.56
N ALA A 8 -6.38 -9.26 17.08
CA ALA A 8 -5.30 -10.05 16.48
C ALA A 8 -5.73 -10.61 15.11
N SER A 9 -6.95 -11.13 14.99
CA SER A 9 -7.49 -11.64 13.73
C SER A 9 -7.61 -10.55 12.66
N ILE A 10 -8.14 -9.37 13.03
CA ILE A 10 -8.25 -8.22 12.11
C ILE A 10 -6.85 -7.85 11.60
N LYS A 11 -5.87 -7.73 12.50
CA LYS A 11 -4.50 -7.42 12.14
C LYS A 11 -3.89 -8.47 11.20
N GLY A 12 -4.12 -9.75 11.47
CA GLY A 12 -3.67 -10.83 10.59
C GLY A 12 -4.23 -10.69 9.18
N ILE A 13 -5.54 -10.42 9.05
CA ILE A 13 -6.20 -10.21 7.75
C ILE A 13 -5.60 -9.00 7.02
N VAL A 14 -5.37 -7.89 7.73
CA VAL A 14 -4.75 -6.68 7.16
C VAL A 14 -3.37 -6.99 6.61
N VAL A 15 -2.52 -7.64 7.41
CA VAL A 15 -1.16 -8.02 7.00
C VAL A 15 -1.20 -8.91 5.76
N ILE A 16 -2.10 -9.90 5.70
CA ILE A 16 -2.27 -10.77 4.54
C ILE A 16 -2.69 -9.95 3.30
N ALA A 17 -3.66 -9.05 3.44
CA ALA A 17 -4.14 -8.21 2.34
C ALA A 17 -3.02 -7.33 1.76
N PHE A 18 -2.25 -6.66 2.62
CA PHE A 18 -1.12 -5.82 2.20
C PHE A 18 0.02 -6.65 1.59
N CYS A 19 0.32 -7.82 2.15
CA CYS A 19 1.30 -8.75 1.56
C CYS A 19 0.85 -9.22 0.17
N ALA A 20 -0.40 -9.67 0.02
CA ALA A 20 -0.93 -10.10 -1.28
C ALA A 20 -0.87 -8.96 -2.31
N ALA A 21 -1.34 -7.76 -1.93
CA ALA A 21 -1.28 -6.58 -2.80
C ALA A 21 0.15 -6.16 -3.15
N GLY A 22 1.12 -6.36 -2.26
CA GLY A 22 2.54 -6.09 -2.52
C GLY A 22 3.17 -7.14 -3.42
N ILE A 23 2.88 -8.43 -3.19
CA ILE A 23 3.41 -9.54 -4.00
C ILE A 23 2.90 -9.42 -5.44
N LEU A 24 1.62 -9.10 -5.66
CA LEU A 24 1.06 -8.88 -7.01
C LEU A 24 1.78 -7.76 -7.78
N LYS A 25 2.37 -6.77 -7.07
CA LYS A 25 3.18 -5.71 -7.70
C LYS A 25 4.60 -6.16 -8.05
N VAL A 26 5.09 -7.25 -7.46
CA VAL A 26 6.47 -7.74 -7.67
C VAL A 26 6.49 -8.92 -8.64
N THR A 27 5.55 -9.86 -8.53
CA THR A 27 5.51 -11.10 -9.33
C THR A 27 4.16 -11.29 -10.01
N ASP A 28 4.22 -11.90 -11.19
CA ASP A 28 3.11 -12.35 -12.02
C ASP A 28 2.64 -13.78 -11.70
N ASN A 29 3.41 -14.52 -10.88
CA ASN A 29 3.15 -15.93 -10.57
C ASN A 29 1.80 -16.22 -9.87
N ILE A 30 1.18 -15.22 -9.22
CA ILE A 30 -0.10 -15.41 -8.51
C ILE A 30 -1.29 -15.12 -9.41
N ALA A 31 -1.28 -13.96 -10.06
CA ALA A 31 -2.35 -13.52 -10.95
C ALA A 31 -1.72 -12.68 -12.08
N PRO A 32 -1.31 -13.32 -13.18
CA PRO A 32 -0.56 -12.66 -14.24
C PRO A 32 -1.40 -11.58 -14.94
N GLU A 33 -2.71 -11.79 -15.07
CA GLU A 33 -3.64 -10.80 -15.62
C GLU A 33 -3.66 -9.52 -14.78
N VAL A 34 -3.78 -9.66 -13.45
CA VAL A 34 -3.77 -8.54 -12.50
C VAL A 34 -2.40 -7.85 -12.49
N HIS A 35 -1.32 -8.62 -12.56
CA HIS A 35 0.04 -8.06 -12.64
C HIS A 35 0.24 -7.20 -13.89
N ASN A 36 -0.26 -7.66 -15.04
CA ASN A 36 -0.19 -6.93 -16.30
C ASN A 36 -1.05 -5.65 -16.28
N GLU A 37 -2.22 -5.69 -15.64
CA GLU A 37 -3.04 -4.51 -15.41
C GLU A 37 -2.31 -3.50 -14.50
N LEU A 38 -1.73 -3.97 -13.40
CA LEU A 38 -0.91 -3.14 -12.52
C LEU A 38 0.29 -2.51 -13.24
N GLN A 39 0.96 -3.21 -14.14
CA GLN A 39 2.05 -2.61 -14.93
C GLN A 39 1.56 -1.42 -15.77
N LYS A 40 0.38 -1.53 -16.40
CA LYS A 40 -0.23 -0.44 -17.17
C LYS A 40 -0.61 0.73 -16.26
N ASP A 41 -1.24 0.45 -15.13
CA ASP A 41 -1.61 1.48 -14.16
C ASP A 41 -0.37 2.20 -13.62
N PHE A 42 0.70 1.49 -13.29
CA PHE A 42 1.95 2.11 -12.82
C PHE A 42 2.65 2.93 -13.92
N ALA A 43 2.53 2.54 -15.19
CA ALA A 43 3.02 3.35 -16.30
C ALA A 43 2.24 4.67 -16.46
N GLU A 44 0.94 4.66 -16.18
CA GLU A 44 0.12 5.88 -16.11
C GLU A 44 0.46 6.71 -14.87
N LEU A 45 0.57 6.08 -13.70
CA LEU A 45 0.90 6.73 -12.42
C LEU A 45 2.28 7.40 -12.46
N ALA A 46 3.24 6.84 -13.19
CA ALA A 46 4.56 7.44 -13.39
C ALA A 46 4.50 8.81 -14.07
N LYS A 47 3.50 9.05 -14.95
CA LYS A 47 3.32 10.35 -15.64
C LYS A 47 2.87 11.45 -14.68
N VAL A 48 2.11 11.06 -13.67
CA VAL A 48 1.56 11.96 -12.65
C VAL A 48 2.31 11.82 -11.32
N HIS A 49 3.49 11.20 -11.29
CA HIS A 49 4.19 11.02 -10.03
C HIS A 49 4.57 12.38 -9.42
N PRO A 50 4.40 12.63 -8.11
CA PRO A 50 4.72 13.92 -7.50
C PRO A 50 6.15 14.39 -7.77
N LEU A 51 7.11 13.46 -7.82
CA LEU A 51 8.50 13.76 -8.21
C LEU A 51 8.62 14.33 -9.63
N LYS A 52 7.81 13.85 -10.57
CA LYS A 52 7.77 14.36 -11.93
C LYS A 52 7.07 15.71 -12.00
N VAL A 53 5.94 15.85 -11.33
CA VAL A 53 5.13 17.09 -11.36
C VAL A 53 5.82 18.25 -10.64
N TRP A 54 6.47 18.00 -9.50
CA TRP A 54 7.07 19.06 -8.69
C TRP A 54 8.55 19.31 -8.99
N PHE A 55 9.31 18.28 -9.36
CA PHE A 55 10.77 18.38 -9.54
C PHE A 55 11.22 18.07 -10.97
N GLY A 56 10.31 17.71 -11.89
CA GLY A 56 10.65 17.35 -13.27
C GLY A 56 11.44 16.04 -13.40
N VAL A 57 11.51 15.23 -12.34
CA VAL A 57 12.28 13.98 -12.35
C VAL A 57 11.39 12.84 -12.82
N ASP A 58 11.76 12.22 -13.93
CA ASP A 58 11.08 11.02 -14.44
C ASP A 58 11.26 9.84 -13.49
N VAL A 59 10.15 9.14 -13.25
CA VAL A 59 10.11 7.96 -12.39
C VAL A 59 9.93 6.74 -13.27
N ASN A 60 10.86 5.79 -13.16
CA ASN A 60 10.71 4.50 -13.83
C ASN A 60 9.54 3.73 -13.16
N ALA A 61 8.50 3.45 -13.95
CA ALA A 61 7.29 2.80 -13.49
C ALA A 61 7.54 1.40 -12.92
N GLU A 62 8.43 0.63 -13.54
CA GLU A 62 8.77 -0.72 -13.10
C GLU A 62 9.50 -0.70 -11.76
N LEU A 63 10.54 0.14 -11.64
CA LEU A 63 11.29 0.28 -10.38
C LEU A 63 10.40 0.80 -9.25
N ASN A 64 9.54 1.79 -9.53
CA ASN A 64 8.61 2.32 -8.55
C ASN A 64 7.63 1.24 -8.06
N ARG A 65 7.03 0.50 -9.01
CA ARG A 65 6.09 -0.59 -8.71
C ARG A 65 6.72 -1.68 -7.84
N VAL A 66 7.91 -2.13 -8.21
CA VAL A 66 8.66 -3.16 -7.47
C VAL A 66 9.07 -2.63 -6.09
N ALA A 67 9.57 -1.39 -6.00
CA ALA A 67 9.95 -0.76 -4.74
C ALA A 67 8.76 -0.60 -3.78
N ILE A 68 7.61 -0.15 -4.29
CA ILE A 68 6.37 -0.08 -3.52
C ILE A 68 5.93 -1.48 -3.09
N GLY A 69 5.95 -2.46 -4.00
CA GLY A 69 5.59 -3.85 -3.70
C GLY A 69 6.40 -4.44 -2.55
N TYR A 70 7.74 -4.37 -2.62
CA TYR A 70 8.61 -4.82 -1.53
C TYR A 70 8.40 -4.03 -0.24
N SER A 71 8.28 -2.71 -0.32
CA SER A 71 8.05 -1.85 0.85
C SER A 71 6.74 -2.24 1.55
N GLN A 72 5.70 -2.52 0.78
CA GLN A 72 4.38 -2.92 1.27
C GLN A 72 4.44 -4.27 1.99
N VAL A 73 5.12 -5.27 1.41
CA VAL A 73 5.32 -6.59 2.05
C VAL A 73 6.15 -6.47 3.33
N ILE A 74 7.30 -5.79 3.27
CA ILE A 74 8.20 -5.66 4.43
C ILE A 74 7.48 -4.93 5.56
N CYS A 75 6.83 -3.79 5.28
CA CYS A 75 6.10 -3.04 6.30
C CYS A 75 4.92 -3.82 6.87
N ALA A 76 4.20 -4.60 6.06
CA ALA A 76 3.11 -5.44 6.54
C ALA A 76 3.62 -6.53 7.50
N LEU A 77 4.74 -7.18 7.19
CA LEU A 77 5.36 -8.17 8.08
C LEU A 77 5.86 -7.52 9.38
N LEU A 78 6.52 -6.37 9.28
CA LEU A 78 6.98 -5.59 10.43
C LEU A 78 5.82 -5.08 11.30
N LEU A 79 4.66 -4.78 10.71
CA LEU A 79 3.44 -4.42 11.43
C LEU A 79 2.93 -5.56 12.31
N LEU A 80 3.13 -6.82 11.89
CA LEU A 80 2.74 -8.00 12.65
C LEU A 80 3.66 -8.22 13.86
N VAL A 81 4.96 -8.36 13.61
CA VAL A 81 5.92 -8.85 14.61
C VAL A 81 6.73 -7.75 15.31
N GLY A 82 6.78 -6.54 14.76
CA GLY A 82 7.68 -5.49 15.22
C GLY A 82 7.35 -4.92 16.61
N PRO A 83 8.33 -4.29 17.28
CA PRO A 83 8.10 -3.49 18.48
C PRO A 83 7.29 -2.22 18.17
N LYS A 84 6.82 -1.51 19.21
CA LYS A 84 5.93 -0.33 19.09
C LYS A 84 6.44 0.71 18.07
N ALA A 85 7.72 1.07 18.12
CA ALA A 85 8.33 2.05 17.21
C ALA A 85 8.34 1.57 15.75
N VAL A 86 8.68 0.30 15.52
CA VAL A 86 8.72 -0.30 14.17
C VAL A 86 7.32 -0.42 13.59
N LYS A 87 6.33 -0.79 14.42
CA LYS A 87 4.91 -0.81 14.01
C LYS A 87 4.44 0.57 13.59
N LEU A 88 4.76 1.60 14.37
CA LEU A 88 4.42 2.99 14.03
C LEU A 88 5.03 3.42 12.69
N ALA A 89 6.34 3.17 12.49
CA ALA A 89 7.03 3.48 11.25
C ALA A 89 6.44 2.72 10.05
N SER A 90 6.18 1.42 10.21
CA SER A 90 5.59 0.58 9.17
C SER A 90 4.19 1.06 8.79
N THR A 91 3.34 1.40 9.77
CA THR A 91 2.01 1.98 9.51
C THR A 91 2.13 3.32 8.77
N SER A 92 3.08 4.17 9.14
CA SER A 92 3.31 5.45 8.44
C SER A 92 3.74 5.27 6.98
N VAL A 93 4.63 4.32 6.70
CA VAL A 93 5.05 4.02 5.32
C VAL A 93 3.88 3.47 4.50
N LEU A 94 3.12 2.51 5.05
CA LEU A 94 1.95 1.96 4.37
C LEU A 94 0.88 3.04 4.09
N LEU A 95 0.64 3.96 5.03
CA LEU A 95 -0.26 5.10 4.84
C LEU A 95 0.22 6.03 3.73
N ALA A 96 1.52 6.31 3.67
CA ALA A 96 2.10 7.12 2.60
C ALA A 96 1.90 6.45 1.23
N ILE A 97 2.13 5.14 1.12
CA ILE A 97 1.91 4.38 -0.11
C ILE A 97 0.45 4.47 -0.58
N GLU A 98 -0.51 4.20 0.30
CA GLU A 98 -1.94 4.24 -0.06
C GLU A 98 -2.40 5.66 -0.42
N THR A 99 -1.86 6.68 0.28
CA THR A 99 -2.15 8.09 -0.03
C THR A 99 -1.60 8.49 -1.39
N MET A 100 -0.37 8.09 -1.71
CA MET A 100 0.22 8.34 -3.03
C MET A 100 -0.55 7.63 -4.15
N ALA A 101 -1.04 6.41 -3.91
CA ALA A 101 -1.88 5.70 -4.86
C ALA A 101 -3.20 6.46 -5.12
N MET A 102 -3.90 6.89 -4.06
CA MET A 102 -5.12 7.69 -4.19
C MET A 102 -4.86 9.02 -4.92
N GLN A 103 -3.79 9.73 -4.58
CA GLN A 103 -3.43 10.97 -5.28
C GLN A 103 -3.16 10.71 -6.77
N GLY A 104 -2.44 9.66 -7.11
CA GLY A 104 -2.16 9.30 -8.49
C GLY A 104 -3.44 8.97 -9.27
N PHE A 105 -4.35 8.19 -8.70
CA PHE A 105 -5.65 7.92 -9.33
C PHE A 105 -6.50 9.18 -9.48
N TYR A 106 -6.43 10.11 -8.53
CA TYR A 106 -7.12 11.40 -8.61
C TYR A 106 -6.59 12.25 -9.76
N TRP A 107 -5.27 12.35 -9.91
CA TRP A 107 -4.64 13.10 -11.00
C TRP A 107 -4.83 12.45 -12.38
N LEU A 108 -5.02 11.12 -12.44
CA LEU A 108 -5.39 10.40 -13.66
C LEU A 108 -6.89 10.50 -13.98
N GLY A 109 -7.71 11.08 -13.12
CA GLY A 109 -9.16 11.17 -13.32
C GLY A 109 -9.87 9.81 -13.35
N LYS A 110 -9.30 8.79 -12.67
CA LYS A 110 -9.87 7.44 -12.61
C LYS A 110 -11.18 7.43 -11.79
N PRO A 111 -12.09 6.48 -12.03
CA PRO A 111 -13.34 6.39 -11.26
C PRO A 111 -13.09 6.08 -9.79
N ALA A 112 -13.96 6.61 -8.91
CA ALA A 112 -13.87 6.45 -7.46
C ALA A 112 -13.77 4.98 -6.99
N ALA A 113 -14.31 4.03 -7.76
CA ALA A 113 -14.22 2.60 -7.47
C ALA A 113 -12.77 2.09 -7.43
N MET A 114 -11.85 2.65 -8.23
CA MET A 114 -10.43 2.27 -8.21
C MET A 114 -9.70 2.75 -6.96
N PHE A 115 -10.26 3.71 -6.22
CA PHE A 115 -9.71 4.18 -4.95
C PHE A 115 -10.10 3.28 -3.78
N ALA A 116 -11.13 2.44 -3.94
CA ALA A 116 -11.70 1.68 -2.84
C ALA A 116 -10.67 0.84 -2.08
N PRO A 117 -9.76 0.09 -2.73
CA PRO A 117 -8.73 -0.66 -2.00
C PRO A 117 -7.83 0.23 -1.15
N ALA A 118 -7.39 1.37 -1.71
CA ALA A 118 -6.50 2.29 -1.02
C ALA A 118 -7.20 3.08 0.10
N ALA A 119 -8.46 3.44 -0.10
CA ALA A 119 -9.29 4.09 0.90
C ALA A 119 -9.55 3.15 2.09
N ILE A 120 -9.93 1.90 1.83
CA ILE A 120 -10.13 0.89 2.87
C ILE A 120 -8.81 0.62 3.61
N GLY A 121 -7.70 0.43 2.88
CA GLY A 121 -6.37 0.27 3.46
C GLY A 121 -6.00 1.44 4.39
N THR A 122 -6.23 2.67 3.95
CA THR A 122 -5.98 3.88 4.73
C THR A 122 -6.81 3.95 6.01
N MET A 123 -8.12 3.68 5.94
CA MET A 123 -9.01 3.68 7.10
C MET A 123 -8.57 2.67 8.16
N VAL A 124 -8.22 1.46 7.74
CA VAL A 124 -7.79 0.39 8.64
C VAL A 124 -6.43 0.70 9.27
N LEU A 125 -5.47 1.19 8.48
CA LEU A 125 -4.15 1.60 8.98
C LEU A 125 -4.25 2.77 9.97
N MET A 126 -5.15 3.74 9.73
CA MET A 126 -5.39 4.84 10.68
C MET A 126 -5.92 4.32 12.01
N ALA A 127 -6.89 3.39 12.00
CA ALA A 127 -7.39 2.78 13.23
C ALA A 127 -6.27 2.06 14.00
N ASP A 128 -5.39 1.35 13.30
CA ASP A 128 -4.23 0.69 13.91
C ASP A 128 -3.19 1.69 14.44
N LEU A 129 -2.95 2.80 13.74
CA LEU A 129 -2.06 3.87 14.19
C LEU A 129 -2.53 4.49 15.52
N PHE A 130 -3.84 4.76 15.64
CA PHE A 130 -4.42 5.29 16.89
C PHE A 130 -4.29 4.30 18.04
N LYS A 131 -4.45 2.99 17.78
CA LYS A 131 -4.25 1.94 18.80
C LYS A 131 -2.80 1.82 19.23
N ILE A 132 -1.85 1.93 18.29
CA ILE A 132 -0.42 1.87 18.60
C ILE A 132 0.03 3.10 19.39
N ARG A 133 -0.55 4.28 19.16
CA ARG A 133 -0.15 5.50 19.90
C ARG A 133 -0.63 5.53 21.35
N ARG A 134 -1.76 4.91 21.67
CA ARG A 134 -2.19 4.71 23.06
C ARG A 134 -1.25 3.77 23.81
#